data_AF-A0A923IIX5-F1
#
_entry.id   AF-A0A923IIX5-F1
#
_cell.length_a   1.000
_cell.length_b   1.000
_cell.length_c   1.000
_cell.angle_alpha   90.00
_cell.angle_beta   90.00
_cell.angle_gamma   90.00
#
_symmetry.space_group_name_H-M   'P 1'
#
loop_
_entity.id
_entity.type
_entity.pdbx_description
1 polymer ?
#
loop_
_entity_poly.entity_id
_entity_poly.type
_entity_poly.pdbx_seq_one_letter_code
_entity_poly.pdbx_strand_id
1 'polypeptide(L)' 'VGDFFTNVKMPRDARVGWPLVFSGSQVIWVPGYRLAEGAKVHKYSRKLVQLRLLQKS' A
#
# COMPACT_ATOMS: atom_id res chain seq x y z
N VAL A 1 -11.51 -2.08 -0.10
CA VAL A 1 -10.31 -2.33 0.73
C VAL A 1 -10.63 -3.17 1.98
N GLY A 2 -11.81 -3.01 2.60
CA GLY A 2 -12.21 -3.81 3.77
C GLY A 2 -12.02 -5.33 3.61
N ASP A 3 -12.45 -5.90 2.49
CA ASP A 3 -12.28 -7.34 2.20
C ASP A 3 -10.80 -7.76 2.14
N PHE A 4 -9.94 -6.89 1.59
CA PHE A 4 -8.50 -7.13 1.56
C PHE A 4 -7.91 -7.19 2.96
N PHE A 5 -8.26 -6.25 3.84
CA PHE A 5 -7.80 -6.23 5.23
C PHE A 5 -8.23 -7.48 6.01
N THR A 6 -9.42 -7.98 5.73
CA THR A 6 -9.89 -9.26 6.28
C THR A 6 -9.06 -10.43 5.78
N ASN A 7 -8.82 -10.51 4.46
CA ASN A 7 -8.06 -11.61 3.85
C ASN A 7 -6.61 -11.67 4.34
N VAL A 8 -5.96 -10.52 4.54
CA VAL A 8 -4.59 -10.46 5.08
C VAL A 8 -4.52 -10.52 6.61
N LYS A 9 -5.66 -10.76 7.27
CA LYS A 9 -5.79 -10.81 8.74
C LYS A 9 -5.21 -9.57 9.43
N MET A 10 -5.44 -8.39 8.87
CA MET A 10 -4.99 -7.14 9.48
C MET A 10 -5.70 -6.94 10.83
N PRO A 11 -4.95 -6.67 11.92
CA PRO A 11 -5.51 -6.36 13.23
C PRO A 11 -6.50 -5.21 13.16
N ARG A 12 -7.62 -5.30 13.89
CA ARG A 12 -8.72 -4.32 13.81
C ARG A 12 -8.25 -2.91 14.16
N ASP A 13 -7.42 -2.77 15.19
CA ASP A 13 -6.93 -1.47 15.68
C ASP A 13 -6.01 -0.80 14.66
N ALA A 14 -5.24 -1.59 13.91
CA ALA A 14 -4.40 -1.07 12.84
C ALA A 14 -5.24 -0.54 11.66
N ARG A 15 -6.42 -1.13 11.37
CA ARG A 15 -7.26 -0.74 10.21
C ARG A 15 -7.71 0.72 10.26
N VAL A 16 -7.99 1.25 11.45
CA VAL A 16 -8.60 2.57 11.65
C VAL A 16 -7.66 3.72 11.24
N GLY A 17 -6.36 3.47 11.16
CA GLY A 17 -5.38 4.47 10.73
C GLY A 17 -4.35 3.96 9.72
N TRP A 18 -4.54 2.77 9.15
CA TRP A 18 -3.54 2.22 8.24
C TRP A 18 -3.44 3.09 6.98
N PRO A 19 -2.24 3.56 6.61
CA PRO A 19 -2.10 4.41 5.44
C PRO A 19 -2.39 3.62 4.17
N LEU A 20 -2.97 4.31 3.20
CA LEU A 20 -3.19 3.81 1.84
C LEU A 20 -2.59 4.82 0.89
N VAL A 21 -1.86 4.34 -0.12
CA VAL A 21 -1.31 5.23 -1.16
C VAL A 21 -2.18 5.13 -2.39
N PHE A 22 -2.59 6.31 -2.87
CA PHE A 22 -3.45 6.47 -4.03
C PHE A 22 -2.70 7.14 -5.19
N SER A 23 -3.06 6.74 -6.40
CA SER A 23 -2.82 7.49 -7.63
C SER A 23 -4.19 7.91 -8.16
N GLY A 24 -4.53 9.19 -8.02
CA GLY A 24 -5.90 9.65 -8.25
C GLY A 24 -6.89 8.94 -7.30
N SER A 25 -7.87 8.25 -7.86
CA SER A 25 -8.87 7.47 -7.10
C SER A 25 -8.48 6.00 -6.87
N GLN A 26 -7.34 5.54 -7.42
CA GLN A 26 -6.93 4.14 -7.34
C GLN A 26 -5.95 3.89 -6.19
N VAL A 27 -6.23 2.90 -5.34
CA VAL A 27 -5.25 2.40 -4.35
C VAL A 27 -4.14 1.64 -5.08
N ILE A 28 -2.91 2.13 -4.98
CA ILE A 28 -1.74 1.53 -5.63
C ILE A 28 -0.82 0.80 -4.65
N TRP A 29 -0.92 1.08 -3.35
CA TRP A 29 -0.14 0.41 -2.33
C TRP A 29 -0.88 0.38 -1.00
N VAL A 30 -0.94 -0.81 -0.40
CA VAL A 30 -1.20 -1.01 1.01
C VAL A 30 0.16 -1.28 1.67
N PRO A 31 0.78 -0.28 2.33
CA PRO A 31 2.09 -0.42 2.96
C PRO A 31 2.17 -1.62 3.89
N GLY A 32 3.26 -2.38 3.82
CA GLY A 32 3.43 -3.62 4.60
C GLY A 32 2.64 -4.83 4.09
N TYR A 33 1.78 -4.69 3.06
CA TYR A 33 0.94 -5.80 2.57
C TYR A 33 1.07 -6.05 1.07
N ARG A 34 0.61 -5.13 0.22
CA ARG A 34 0.54 -5.39 -1.23
C ARG A 34 0.68 -4.12 -2.05
N LEU A 35 1.52 -4.20 -3.08
CA LEU A 35 1.61 -3.23 -4.16
C LEU A 35 0.69 -3.67 -5.31
N ALA A 36 -0.03 -2.73 -5.92
CA ALA A 36 -0.83 -3.00 -7.12
C ALA A 36 0.09 -3.42 -8.28
N GLU A 37 -0.42 -4.26 -9.19
CA GLU A 37 0.39 -4.81 -10.29
C GLU A 37 1.01 -3.70 -11.15
N GLY A 38 0.21 -2.70 -11.53
CA GLY A 38 0.67 -1.56 -12.33
C GLY A 38 1.62 -0.60 -11.61
N ALA A 39 1.80 -0.75 -10.29
CA ALA A 39 2.72 0.06 -9.51
C ALA A 39 4.07 -0.64 -9.26
N LYS A 40 4.24 -1.90 -9.69
CA LYS A 40 5.51 -2.62 -9.56
C LYS A 40 6.58 -1.99 -10.45
N VAL A 41 7.79 -1.88 -9.90
CA VAL A 41 8.97 -1.48 -10.65
C VAL A 41 9.43 -2.64 -11.50
N HIS A 42 9.75 -2.37 -12.76
CA HIS A 42 10.27 -3.34 -13.71
C HIS A 42 11.55 -2.80 -14.37
N LYS A 43 12.30 -3.67 -15.05
CA LYS A 43 13.57 -3.32 -15.73
C LYS A 43 13.49 -2.16 -16.72
N TYR A 44 12.30 -1.78 -17.16
CA TYR A 44 12.07 -0.70 -18.12
C TYR A 44 11.41 0.54 -17.51
N SER A 45 11.20 0.56 -16.19
CA SER A 45 10.67 1.75 -15.51
C SER A 45 11.67 2.90 -15.62
N ARG A 46 11.24 4.03 -16.19
CA ARG A 46 12.11 5.20 -16.45
C ARG A 46 12.11 6.22 -15.31
N LYS A 47 11.03 6.28 -14.54
CA LYS A 47 10.86 7.20 -13.41
C LYS A 47 10.29 6.41 -12.24
N LEU A 48 10.83 6.66 -11.06
CA LEU A 48 10.47 5.96 -9.83
C LEU A 48 10.06 6.96 -8.76
N VAL A 49 9.08 6.56 -7.95
CA VAL A 49 8.72 7.25 -6.72
C VAL A 49 8.98 6.28 -5.58
N GLN A 50 9.85 6.67 -4.65
CA GLN A 50 10.18 5.86 -3.49
C GLN A 50 9.43 6.39 -2.27
N LEU A 51 8.64 5.52 -1.65
CA LEU A 51 7.91 5.81 -0.42
C LEU A 51 8.37 4.83 0.67
N ARG A 52 8.45 5.31 1.91
CA ARG A 52 8.74 4.47 3.08
C ARG A 52 7.69 4.72 4.15
N LEU A 53 7.14 3.63 4.69
CA LEU A 53 6.34 3.69 5.90
C LEU A 53 7.28 3.65 7.11
N LEU A 54 7.16 4.63 7.98
CA LEU A 54 7.92 4.70 9.24
C LEU A 54 6.92 4.64 10.40
N GLN A 55 7.21 3.82 11.40
CA GLN A 55 6.49 3.88 12.67
C GLN A 55 7.16 4.96 13.53
N LYS A 56 6.39 5.90 14.05
CA LYS A 56 6.89 6.81 15.09
C LYS A 56 6.94 6.03 16.40
N SER A 57 8.14 5.92 16.96
CA SER A 57 8.41 5.44 18.32
C SER A 57 7.89 6.40 19.37
#